data_AF-A0A539EPF6-F1
#
_entry.id   AF-A0A539EPF6-F1
#
_cell.length_a   1.000
_cell.length_b   1.000
_cell.length_c   1.000
_cell.angle_alpha   90.00
_cell.angle_beta   90.00
_cell.angle_gamma   90.00
#
_symmetry.space_group_name_H-M   'P 1'
#
loop_
_entity.id
_entity.type
_entity.pdbx_description
1 polymer ?
#
loop_
_entity_poly.entity_id
_entity_poly.type
_entity_poly.pdbx_seq_one_letter_code
_entity_poly.pdbx_strand_id
1 'polypeptide(L)'
;MPIPTEPVGSLPRSKDLSGAAAVKDVIARLEALGSPVVTDGEQTKPSFVTYPLAGLALSPEGVVIPFADGHTRRLPVLAQGPFRYGVYADSYLLEAKKHAKVPVKQAVIAVSAMSLLYPPTGLPGYSREQFVADLVAEGENAASTPGPIVSKSTSPKAASRSSSTPPAASCASSSA
;
A
#
# COMPACT_ATOMS: atom_id res chain seq x y z
N MET A 1 27.44 1.24 9.85
CA MET A 1 26.41 2.15 9.30
C MET A 1 25.12 1.94 10.08
N PRO A 2 24.38 3.01 10.45
CA PRO A 2 23.07 2.88 11.07
C PRO A 2 22.03 2.34 10.08
N ILE A 3 20.97 1.71 10.58
CA ILE A 3 19.87 1.20 9.78
C ILE A 3 19.02 2.38 9.28
N PRO A 4 18.72 2.52 7.98
CA PRO A 4 17.89 3.61 7.47
C PRO A 4 16.43 3.47 7.93
N THR A 5 15.79 4.59 8.24
CA THR A 5 14.39 4.65 8.69
C THR A 5 13.50 5.31 7.64
N GLU A 6 12.24 4.89 7.57
CA GLU A 6 11.24 5.52 6.69
C GLU A 6 9.83 5.31 7.27
N PRO A 7 8.90 6.27 7.14
CA PRO A 7 7.50 6.08 7.52
C PRO A 7 6.80 5.10 6.58
N VAL A 8 5.77 4.37 7.04
CA VAL A 8 5.05 3.39 6.21
C VAL A 8 4.14 4.05 5.17
N GLY A 9 3.42 5.11 5.54
CA GLY A 9 2.42 5.75 4.68
C GLY A 9 1.75 6.92 5.40
N SER A 10 0.50 6.74 5.80
CA SER A 10 -0.33 7.71 6.52
C SER A 10 0.37 8.39 7.72
N LEU A 11 0.12 9.70 7.85
CA LEU A 11 0.45 10.50 9.02
C LEU A 11 -0.80 11.27 9.50
N PRO A 12 -0.86 11.71 10.77
CA PRO A 12 -2.00 12.48 11.28
C PRO A 12 -2.30 13.71 10.43
N ARG A 13 -3.59 14.00 10.23
CA ARG A 13 -4.04 15.20 9.51
C ARG A 13 -4.22 16.36 10.46
N SER A 14 -3.67 17.51 10.11
CA SER A 14 -3.91 18.76 10.82
C SER A 14 -5.32 19.28 10.54
N LYS A 15 -5.88 20.06 11.47
CA LYS A 15 -7.10 20.86 11.22
C LYS A 15 -6.78 22.15 10.45
N ASP A 16 -5.53 22.61 10.50
CA ASP A 16 -5.11 23.93 10.00
C ASP A 16 -4.48 23.85 8.60
N LEU A 17 -4.10 22.65 8.15
CA LEU A 17 -3.47 22.41 6.85
C LEU A 17 -4.22 21.31 6.10
N SER A 18 -4.45 21.52 4.81
CA SER A 18 -5.07 20.55 3.91
C SER A 18 -4.45 20.63 2.52
N GLY A 19 -4.81 19.68 1.64
CA GLY A 19 -4.36 19.70 0.24
C GLY A 19 -2.84 19.63 0.09
N ALA A 20 -2.33 20.32 -0.93
CA ALA A 20 -0.90 20.40 -1.22
C ALA A 20 -0.08 21.05 -0.09
N ALA A 21 -0.67 21.98 0.68
CA ALA A 21 0.01 22.62 1.80
C ALA A 21 0.34 21.60 2.91
N ALA A 22 -0.59 20.67 3.21
CA ALA A 22 -0.35 19.59 4.17
C ALA A 22 0.72 18.62 3.68
N VAL A 23 0.71 18.25 2.39
CA VAL A 23 1.73 17.39 1.78
C VAL A 23 3.11 18.03 1.88
N LYS A 24 3.22 19.32 1.54
CA LYS A 24 4.47 20.08 1.64
C LYS A 24 5.01 20.14 3.06
N ASP A 25 4.15 20.41 4.05
CA ASP A 25 4.55 20.48 5.46
C ASP A 25 5.04 19.11 5.98
N VAL A 26 4.32 18.02 5.67
CA VAL A 26 4.75 16.65 6.01
C VAL A 26 6.14 16.34 5.46
N ILE A 27 6.35 16.57 4.17
CA ILE A 27 7.62 16.28 3.50
C ILE A 27 8.75 17.10 4.13
N ALA A 28 8.55 18.40 4.30
CA ALA A 28 9.56 19.29 4.90
C ALA A 28 9.96 18.84 6.31
N ARG A 29 8.99 18.39 7.13
CA ARG A 29 9.26 17.89 8.48
C ARG A 29 10.02 16.57 8.46
N LEU A 30 9.66 15.63 7.60
CA LEU A 30 10.37 14.35 7.48
C LEU A 30 11.82 14.55 7.03
N GLU A 31 12.06 15.48 6.09
CA GLU A 31 13.42 15.84 5.66
C GLU A 31 14.22 16.51 6.77
N ALA A 32 13.60 17.44 7.53
CA ALA A 32 14.25 18.10 8.65
C ALA A 32 14.65 17.11 9.77
N LEU A 33 13.94 15.99 9.90
CA LEU A 33 14.27 14.88 10.78
C LEU A 33 15.37 13.96 10.22
N GLY A 34 15.88 14.22 9.01
CA GLY A 34 16.92 13.44 8.37
C GLY A 34 16.41 12.11 7.78
N SER A 35 15.12 12.00 7.46
CA SER A 35 14.59 10.78 6.86
C SER A 35 15.18 10.57 5.45
N PRO A 36 15.83 9.43 5.17
CA PRO A 36 16.41 9.14 3.87
C PRO A 36 15.36 8.89 2.77
N VAL A 37 14.11 8.58 3.15
CA VAL A 37 12.97 8.37 2.24
C VAL A 37 11.71 8.92 2.90
N VAL A 38 11.00 9.80 2.20
CA VAL A 38 9.78 10.47 2.71
C VAL A 38 8.51 9.89 2.11
N THR A 39 7.36 10.28 2.64
CA THR A 39 6.01 9.93 2.15
C THR A 39 5.16 11.20 2.07
N ASP A 40 4.09 11.17 1.27
CA ASP A 40 3.07 12.22 1.23
C ASP A 40 2.19 12.26 2.50
N GLY A 41 2.38 11.30 3.41
CA GLY A 41 1.60 11.15 4.63
C GLY A 41 0.13 10.81 4.37
N GLU A 42 -0.22 10.43 3.13
CA GLU A 42 -1.60 10.25 2.64
C GLU A 42 -2.53 11.44 2.95
N GLN A 43 -1.99 12.66 2.95
CA GLN A 43 -2.73 13.85 3.38
C GLN A 43 -3.90 14.19 2.46
N THR A 44 -3.79 13.91 1.15
CA THR A 44 -4.82 14.19 0.15
C THR A 44 -5.61 12.96 -0.30
N LYS A 45 -5.24 11.75 0.16
CA LYS A 45 -6.00 10.54 -0.15
C LYS A 45 -7.26 10.49 0.72
N PRO A 46 -8.47 10.44 0.14
CA PRO A 46 -9.70 10.42 0.95
C PRO A 46 -9.78 9.14 1.80
N SER A 47 -9.29 8.01 1.27
CA SER A 47 -9.22 6.72 1.94
C SER A 47 -8.19 5.85 1.25
N PHE A 48 -7.33 5.17 2.01
CA PHE A 48 -6.31 4.28 1.45
C PHE A 48 -6.91 3.12 0.65
N VAL A 49 -8.02 2.55 1.13
CA VAL A 49 -8.63 1.35 0.53
C VAL A 49 -9.42 1.71 -0.72
N THR A 50 -10.05 2.89 -0.75
CA THR A 50 -11.03 3.24 -1.77
C THR A 50 -10.61 4.37 -2.71
N TYR A 51 -9.42 4.96 -2.57
CA TYR A 51 -8.95 5.99 -3.51
C TYR A 51 -9.00 5.53 -4.99
N PRO A 52 -8.66 4.27 -5.37
CA PRO A 52 -8.68 3.89 -6.78
C PRO A 52 -10.10 3.83 -7.35
N LEU A 53 -11.12 3.83 -6.49
CA LEU A 53 -12.53 3.67 -6.85
C LEU A 53 -13.25 5.01 -7.01
N ALA A 54 -12.53 6.13 -6.85
CA ALA A 54 -13.13 7.45 -6.97
C ALA A 54 -13.76 7.62 -8.36
N GLY A 55 -15.06 7.94 -8.42
CA GLY A 55 -15.80 8.11 -9.67
C GLY A 55 -16.34 6.81 -10.30
N LEU A 56 -16.11 5.64 -9.70
CA LEU A 56 -16.70 4.38 -10.18
C LEU A 56 -18.17 4.24 -9.71
N ALA A 57 -18.96 3.52 -10.50
CA ALA A 57 -20.27 3.05 -10.09
C ALA A 57 -20.12 1.88 -9.12
N LEU A 58 -20.51 2.10 -7.87
CA LEU A 58 -20.36 1.15 -6.76
C LEU A 58 -21.71 0.88 -6.10
N SER A 59 -21.92 -0.37 -5.69
CA SER A 59 -23.00 -0.75 -4.80
C SER A 59 -22.47 -0.88 -3.37
N PRO A 60 -23.27 -0.48 -2.36
CA PRO A 60 -22.88 -0.63 -0.96
C PRO A 60 -22.92 -2.09 -0.48
N GLU A 61 -23.41 -3.06 -1.25
CA GLU A 61 -23.64 -4.44 -0.79
C GLU A 61 -22.40 -5.35 -0.85
N GLY A 62 -21.26 -4.86 -0.36
CA GLY A 62 -20.04 -5.64 -0.27
C GLY A 62 -19.77 -6.27 1.09
N VAL A 63 -18.55 -6.77 1.24
CA VAL A 63 -18.10 -7.48 2.45
C VAL A 63 -18.21 -6.60 3.69
N VAL A 64 -18.83 -7.13 4.74
CA VAL A 64 -18.90 -6.51 6.07
C VAL A 64 -17.72 -6.98 6.90
N ILE A 65 -16.94 -6.03 7.40
CA ILE A 65 -15.77 -6.25 8.27
C ILE A 65 -16.18 -5.80 9.68
N PRO A 66 -16.38 -6.73 10.62
CA PRO A 66 -16.66 -6.40 12.01
C PRO A 66 -15.38 -6.01 12.77
N PHE A 67 -15.51 -5.10 13.72
CA PHE A 67 -14.45 -4.71 14.65
C PHE A 67 -14.81 -5.09 16.08
N ALA A 68 -13.80 -5.26 16.93
CA ALA A 68 -13.96 -5.79 18.29
C ALA A 68 -14.79 -4.88 19.23
N ASP A 69 -14.86 -3.59 18.93
CA ASP A 69 -15.67 -2.58 19.63
C ASP A 69 -17.11 -2.46 19.08
N GLY A 70 -17.51 -3.36 18.18
CA GLY A 70 -18.87 -3.47 17.66
C GLY A 70 -19.18 -2.62 16.43
N HIS A 71 -18.25 -1.77 15.96
CA HIS A 71 -18.46 -1.08 14.68
C HIS A 71 -18.23 -2.01 13.50
N THR A 72 -18.82 -1.65 12.36
CA THR A 72 -18.59 -2.37 11.10
C THR A 72 -18.09 -1.40 10.05
N ARG A 73 -17.26 -1.91 9.13
CA ARG A 73 -16.99 -1.26 7.87
C ARG A 73 -17.48 -2.16 6.77
N ARG A 74 -18.15 -1.58 5.78
CA ARG A 74 -18.56 -2.31 4.60
C ARG A 74 -17.75 -1.84 3.41
N LEU A 75 -17.14 -2.79 2.69
CA LEU A 75 -16.50 -2.48 1.42
C LEU A 75 -17.58 -2.29 0.35
N PRO A 76 -17.39 -1.36 -0.61
CA PRO A 76 -18.23 -1.32 -1.78
C PRO A 76 -17.97 -2.53 -2.69
N VAL A 77 -18.91 -2.83 -3.59
CA VAL A 77 -18.71 -3.73 -4.72
C VAL A 77 -18.92 -3.02 -6.04
N LEU A 78 -18.30 -3.54 -7.09
CA LEU A 78 -18.44 -3.04 -8.44
C LEU A 78 -19.90 -3.22 -8.91
N ALA A 79 -20.51 -2.15 -9.42
CA ALA A 79 -21.87 -2.23 -9.95
C ALA A 79 -21.92 -2.68 -11.42
N GLN A 80 -20.83 -2.48 -12.17
CA GLN A 80 -20.73 -2.78 -13.59
C GLN A 80 -19.28 -2.99 -14.03
N GLY A 81 -19.06 -3.84 -15.03
CA GLY A 81 -17.78 -3.96 -15.72
C GLY A 81 -17.68 -3.09 -16.98
N PRO A 82 -16.51 -3.05 -17.62
CA PRO A 82 -15.23 -3.55 -17.13
C PRO A 82 -14.63 -2.65 -16.04
N PHE A 83 -13.72 -3.20 -15.24
CA PHE A 83 -13.08 -2.46 -14.16
C PHE A 83 -11.94 -1.59 -14.68
N ARG A 84 -11.87 -0.33 -14.22
CA ARG A 84 -10.77 0.60 -14.44
C ARG A 84 -10.55 1.43 -13.17
N TYR A 85 -9.31 1.81 -12.86
CA TYR A 85 -9.07 2.76 -11.78
C TYR A 85 -9.64 4.13 -12.15
N GLY A 86 -10.34 4.74 -11.18
CA GLY A 86 -10.77 6.12 -11.30
C GLY A 86 -9.67 7.11 -10.93
N VAL A 87 -8.78 6.72 -10.01
CA VAL A 87 -7.59 7.49 -9.63
C VAL A 87 -6.39 6.56 -9.46
N TYR A 88 -5.26 6.95 -10.06
CA TYR A 88 -3.99 6.24 -9.92
C TYR A 88 -3.13 6.85 -8.82
N ALA A 89 -2.32 6.00 -8.18
CA ALA A 89 -1.46 6.43 -7.07
C ALA A 89 -0.33 7.39 -7.50
N ASP A 90 0.03 7.38 -8.78
CA ASP A 90 1.05 8.22 -9.37
C ASP A 90 0.72 9.71 -9.29
N SER A 91 -0.56 10.08 -9.38
CA SER A 91 -1.03 11.46 -9.22
C SER A 91 -0.58 12.06 -7.87
N TYR A 92 -0.70 11.29 -6.80
CA TYR A 92 -0.22 11.67 -5.46
C TYR A 92 1.32 11.68 -5.37
N LEU A 93 1.99 10.72 -6.01
CA LEU A 93 3.45 10.67 -6.05
C LEU A 93 4.04 11.89 -6.78
N LEU A 94 3.46 12.26 -7.92
CA LEU A 94 3.87 13.41 -8.72
C LEU A 94 3.68 14.71 -7.93
N GLU A 95 2.59 14.84 -7.17
CA GLU A 95 2.40 15.99 -6.29
C GLU A 95 3.46 16.04 -5.18
N ALA A 96 3.70 14.92 -4.48
CA ALA A 96 4.70 14.84 -3.43
C ALA A 96 6.12 15.17 -3.92
N LYS A 97 6.49 14.69 -5.12
CA LYS A 97 7.79 14.95 -5.74
C LYS A 97 8.05 16.43 -6.03
N LYS A 98 7.02 17.28 -6.11
CA LYS A 98 7.21 18.74 -6.26
C LYS A 98 7.83 19.38 -5.01
N HIS A 99 7.77 18.71 -3.86
CA HIS A 99 8.21 19.22 -2.57
C HIS A 99 9.43 18.50 -2.00
N ALA A 100 9.66 17.26 -2.40
CA ALA A 100 10.73 16.41 -1.86
C ALA A 100 12.08 16.61 -2.59
N LYS A 101 13.15 16.54 -1.82
CA LYS A 101 14.57 16.53 -2.24
C LYS A 101 15.20 15.13 -2.09
N VAL A 102 14.56 14.25 -1.34
CA VAL A 102 14.94 12.84 -1.17
C VAL A 102 13.91 11.92 -1.84
N PRO A 103 14.20 10.61 -2.04
CA PRO A 103 13.23 9.68 -2.62
C PRO A 103 11.89 9.67 -1.87
N VAL A 104 10.81 9.57 -2.63
CA VAL A 104 9.44 9.49 -2.10
C VAL A 104 8.94 8.05 -2.20
N LYS A 105 8.51 7.49 -1.08
CA LYS A 105 7.76 6.24 -1.03
C LYS A 105 6.27 6.53 -1.11
N GLN A 106 5.61 5.89 -2.06
CA GLN A 106 4.17 6.00 -2.27
C GLN A 106 3.45 4.79 -1.68
N ALA A 107 2.46 5.04 -0.80
CA ALA A 107 1.57 4.01 -0.32
C ALA A 107 0.53 3.65 -1.40
N VAL A 108 0.42 2.35 -1.72
CA VAL A 108 -0.53 1.80 -2.70
C VAL A 108 -1.29 0.62 -2.11
N ILE A 109 -2.59 0.52 -2.39
CA ILE A 109 -3.41 -0.63 -2.02
C ILE A 109 -3.09 -1.81 -2.94
N ALA A 110 -3.04 -3.02 -2.37
CA ALA A 110 -2.75 -4.23 -3.13
C ALA A 110 -3.94 -4.67 -3.99
N VAL A 111 -3.65 -5.15 -5.20
CA VAL A 111 -4.62 -5.78 -6.11
C VAL A 111 -5.38 -6.92 -5.42
N SER A 112 -4.69 -7.73 -4.61
CA SER A 112 -5.35 -8.81 -3.85
C SER A 112 -6.42 -8.29 -2.88
N ALA A 113 -6.18 -7.15 -2.22
CA ALA A 113 -7.19 -6.52 -1.35
C ALA A 113 -8.38 -5.99 -2.17
N MET A 114 -8.12 -5.43 -3.35
CA MET A 114 -9.15 -4.94 -4.27
C MET A 114 -9.95 -6.07 -4.94
N SER A 115 -9.48 -7.32 -4.89
CA SER A 115 -10.22 -8.46 -5.41
C SER A 115 -11.56 -8.73 -4.69
N LEU A 116 -11.73 -8.15 -3.51
CA LEU A 116 -12.96 -8.19 -2.70
C LEU A 116 -14.10 -7.32 -3.27
N LEU A 117 -13.80 -6.47 -4.26
CA LEU A 117 -14.77 -5.57 -4.88
C LEU A 117 -15.68 -6.26 -5.89
N TYR A 118 -15.35 -7.47 -6.35
CA TYR A 118 -16.20 -8.20 -7.27
C TYR A 118 -17.40 -8.80 -6.52
N PRO A 119 -18.65 -8.49 -6.94
CA PRO A 119 -19.83 -8.95 -6.21
C PRO A 119 -19.94 -10.48 -6.23
N PRO A 120 -20.34 -11.11 -5.12
CA PRO A 120 -20.47 -12.57 -5.04
C PRO A 120 -21.56 -13.13 -5.98
N THR A 121 -22.54 -12.31 -6.33
CA THR A 121 -23.59 -12.64 -7.30
C THR A 121 -23.12 -12.57 -8.76
N GLY A 122 -21.90 -12.08 -9.00
CA GLY A 122 -21.37 -11.82 -10.34
C GLY A 122 -21.93 -10.57 -11.00
N LEU A 123 -21.41 -10.28 -12.20
CA LEU A 123 -21.85 -9.18 -13.06
C LEU A 123 -22.25 -9.71 -14.46
N PRO A 124 -23.36 -9.24 -15.05
CA PRO A 124 -23.74 -9.63 -16.40
C PRO A 124 -22.65 -9.30 -17.42
N GLY A 125 -22.23 -10.29 -18.21
CA GLY A 125 -21.23 -10.12 -19.27
C GLY A 125 -19.81 -9.82 -18.80
N TYR A 126 -19.53 -9.91 -17.50
CA TYR A 126 -18.22 -9.59 -16.94
C TYR A 126 -17.87 -10.56 -15.81
N SER A 127 -17.02 -11.54 -16.11
CA SER A 127 -16.64 -12.62 -15.20
C SER A 127 -15.67 -12.17 -14.10
N ARG A 128 -15.54 -12.98 -13.05
CA ARG A 128 -14.56 -12.76 -11.97
C ARG A 128 -13.14 -12.84 -12.51
N GLU A 129 -12.88 -13.75 -13.44
CA GLU A 129 -11.59 -13.98 -14.07
C GLU A 129 -11.18 -12.77 -14.91
N GLN A 130 -12.10 -12.23 -15.72
CA GLN A 130 -11.90 -10.97 -16.45
C GLN A 130 -11.63 -9.81 -15.49
N PHE A 131 -12.38 -9.73 -14.38
CA PHE A 131 -12.15 -8.72 -13.37
C PHE A 131 -10.76 -8.78 -12.74
N VAL A 132 -10.28 -9.97 -12.38
CA VAL A 132 -8.93 -10.13 -11.82
C VAL A 132 -7.87 -9.75 -12.86
N ALA A 133 -8.06 -10.13 -14.12
CA ALA A 133 -7.14 -9.76 -15.20
C ALA A 133 -7.09 -8.23 -15.41
N ASP A 134 -8.26 -7.56 -15.48
CA ASP A 134 -8.36 -6.11 -15.57
C ASP A 134 -7.70 -5.43 -14.36
N LEU A 135 -7.95 -5.93 -13.15
CA LEU A 135 -7.37 -5.38 -11.92
C LEU A 135 -5.85 -5.49 -11.87
N VAL A 136 -5.26 -6.59 -12.35
CA VAL A 136 -3.80 -6.74 -12.47
C VAL A 136 -3.25 -5.77 -13.50
N ALA A 137 -3.87 -5.67 -14.68
CA ALA A 137 -3.45 -4.73 -15.73
C ALA A 137 -3.47 -3.27 -15.25
N GLU A 138 -4.53 -2.87 -14.52
CA GLU A 138 -4.62 -1.54 -13.90
C GLU A 138 -3.51 -1.30 -12.86
N GLY A 139 -3.16 -2.31 -12.06
CA GLY A 139 -2.07 -2.26 -11.09
C GLY A 139 -0.69 -2.10 -11.73
N GLU A 140 -0.43 -2.77 -12.86
CA GLU A 140 0.81 -2.65 -13.61
C GLU A 140 0.96 -1.26 -14.24
N ASN A 141 -0.12 -0.71 -14.82
CA ASN A 141 -0.14 0.64 -15.34
C ASN A 141 0.19 1.67 -14.25
N ALA A 142 -0.37 1.51 -13.05
CA ALA A 142 -0.10 2.38 -11.90
C ALA A 142 1.38 2.38 -11.45
N ALA A 143 2.14 1.31 -11.74
CA ALA A 143 3.54 1.16 -11.36
C ALA A 143 4.53 1.67 -12.44
N SER A 144 4.06 1.99 -13.65
CA SER A 144 4.89 2.27 -14.82
C SER A 144 5.43 3.71 -14.94
N THR A 145 5.34 4.55 -13.89
CA THR A 145 5.91 5.91 -13.93
C THR A 145 7.44 5.86 -14.02
N PRO A 146 8.11 6.57 -14.96
CA PRO A 146 9.56 6.57 -15.05
C PRO A 146 10.21 7.26 -13.84
N GLY A 147 11.02 6.52 -13.10
CA GLY A 147 11.80 6.99 -11.94
C GLY A 147 12.04 5.86 -10.94
N PRO A 148 13.00 5.99 -10.00
CA PRO A 148 13.26 4.94 -9.03
C PRO A 148 12.08 4.84 -8.04
N ILE A 149 11.16 3.92 -8.31
CA ILE A 149 10.11 3.52 -7.37
C ILE A 149 10.69 2.43 -6.48
N VAL A 150 10.93 2.75 -5.21
CA VAL A 150 11.25 1.73 -4.20
C VAL A 150 9.95 1.06 -3.76
N SER A 151 9.55 0.00 -4.47
CA SER A 151 8.47 -0.90 -4.04
C SER A 151 9.07 -2.03 -3.20
N LYS A 152 8.83 -2.03 -1.88
CA LYS A 152 9.30 -3.09 -0.96
C LYS A 152 8.36 -4.30 -0.93
N SER A 153 8.07 -4.90 -2.08
CA SER A 153 7.42 -6.22 -2.14
C SER A 153 8.31 -7.32 -2.75
N THR A 154 9.56 -7.05 -3.10
CA THR A 154 10.49 -8.10 -3.52
C THR A 154 11.03 -8.83 -2.29
N SER A 155 10.50 -10.04 -2.05
CA SER A 155 11.09 -11.00 -1.12
C SER A 155 12.58 -11.21 -1.48
N PRO A 156 13.51 -11.24 -0.51
CA PRO A 156 14.89 -11.57 -0.80
C PRO A 156 14.96 -13.01 -1.33
N LYS A 157 15.60 -13.18 -2.50
CA LYS A 157 15.95 -14.48 -3.09
C LYS A 157 16.64 -15.30 -2.01
N ALA A 158 16.04 -16.44 -1.63
CA ALA A 158 16.56 -17.31 -0.59
C ALA A 158 18.02 -17.68 -0.90
N ALA A 159 18.95 -17.19 -0.08
CA ALA A 159 20.32 -17.66 -0.11
C ALA A 159 20.33 -19.11 0.37
N SER A 160 20.77 -20.03 -0.50
CA SER A 160 20.95 -21.44 -0.16
C SER A 160 21.93 -21.55 1.02
N ARG A 161 21.43 -21.90 2.19
CA ARG A 161 22.28 -22.24 3.34
C ARG A 161 22.76 -23.67 3.15
N SER A 162 24.06 -23.85 2.90
CA SER A 162 24.72 -25.14 3.06
C SER A 162 24.75 -25.49 4.55
N SER A 163 24.18 -26.65 4.90
CA SER A 163 24.16 -27.18 6.25
C SER A 163 25.55 -27.67 6.67
N SER A 164 26.17 -27.01 7.64
CA SER A 164 27.25 -27.58 8.44
C SER A 164 26.74 -27.79 9.86
N THR A 165 26.58 -29.04 10.26
CA THR A 165 26.18 -29.47 11.60
C THR A 165 27.32 -29.17 12.61
N PRO A 166 27.06 -28.56 13.77
CA PRO A 166 28.07 -28.44 14.82
C PRO A 166 28.14 -29.74 15.65
N PRO A 167 29.30 -30.08 16.26
CA PRO A 167 29.44 -31.31 17.04
C PRO A 167 28.79 -31.18 18.42
N ALA A 168 28.30 -32.30 18.93
CA ALA A 168 27.66 -32.43 20.23
C ALA A 168 28.64 -32.16 21.38
N ALA A 169 28.23 -31.32 22.34
CA ALA A 169 28.95 -31.09 23.58
C ALA A 169 28.77 -32.30 24.53
N SER A 170 29.90 -32.90 24.92
CA SER A 170 29.98 -33.91 25.97
C SER A 170 29.95 -33.22 27.34
N CYS A 171 28.92 -33.49 28.15
CA CYS A 171 28.92 -33.18 29.58
C CYS A 171 29.70 -34.29 30.32
N ALA A 172 30.88 -33.96 30.84
CA ALA A 172 31.57 -34.78 31.82
C ALA A 172 31.23 -34.28 33.23
N SER A 173 30.70 -35.19 34.04
CA SER A 173 30.52 -35.09 35.49
C SER A 173 31.86 -34.89 36.21
N SER A 174 31.91 -34.03 37.21
CA SER A 174 32.90 -34.13 38.28
C SER A 174 32.24 -33.79 39.61
N SER A 175 32.20 -34.80 40.47
CA SER A 175 31.88 -34.71 41.88
C SER A 175 33.06 -34.16 42.66
N ALA A 176 32.78 -33.30 43.63
CA ALA A 176 33.36 -33.29 44.97
C ALA A 176 32.32 -32.65 45.90
#